data_AF-A0A143XBZ5-F1
#
_entry.id   AF-A0A143XBZ5-F1
#
_cell.length_a   1.000
_cell.length_b   1.000
_cell.length_c   1.000
_cell.angle_alpha   90.00
_cell.angle_beta   90.00
_cell.angle_gamma   90.00
#
_symmetry.space_group_name_H-M   'P 1'
#
loop_
_entity.id
_entity.type
_entity.pdbx_description
1 polymer ?
#
loop_
_entity_poly.entity_id
_entity_poly.type
_entity_poly.pdbx_seq_one_letter_code
_entity_poly.pdbx_strand_id
1 'polypeptide(L)'
;MADKGSKNKKKLYDLLKDLEKQVYESDELTHSMSLENLSCHQDVCQYLSEKGRSHQHYRYYSSAGRILRVLSDSSVFLTDGLKWNDQFDSGKFNPPYSGYKRFGTCMSYSKSESIAMWMLYGGKDGDGAMIDFSRETLLDALRAPQFEFGHFDKNGSFVADKSLDANKVKIDLFDVVYFKKADGQGEQFCLSLPFEPQATVSKLIFDNFGPFTKHEGGADKKLDTPVSGLESACTRWRPGSSPWRPSRRGSA
;
A
#
# COMPACT_ATOMS: atom_id res chain seq x y z
N MET A 1 -2.78 -39.55 -3.79
CA MET A 1 -1.95 -39.54 -2.55
C MET A 1 -2.61 -38.59 -1.56
N ALA A 2 -2.46 -38.80 -0.25
CA ALA A 2 -3.14 -37.97 0.75
C ALA A 2 -2.56 -36.55 0.79
N ASP A 3 -3.43 -35.54 0.84
CA ASP A 3 -3.04 -34.14 0.97
C ASP A 3 -2.51 -33.88 2.39
N LYS A 4 -1.24 -33.47 2.51
CA LYS A 4 -0.51 -33.44 3.77
C LYS A 4 -0.70 -32.11 4.51
N GLY A 5 -1.93 -31.94 5.00
CA GLY A 5 -2.25 -31.05 6.10
C GLY A 5 -2.50 -29.60 5.69
N SER A 6 -3.74 -29.17 5.90
CA SER A 6 -4.04 -27.75 6.12
C SER A 6 -3.26 -27.29 7.36
N LYS A 7 -2.08 -26.70 7.14
CA LYS A 7 -1.42 -25.88 8.18
C LYS A 7 -2.40 -24.77 8.53
N ASN A 8 -2.73 -24.62 9.82
CA ASN A 8 -3.46 -23.44 10.30
C ASN A 8 -2.69 -22.19 9.86
N LYS A 9 -3.19 -21.50 8.82
CA LYS A 9 -2.66 -20.19 8.45
C LYS A 9 -3.01 -19.23 9.58
N LYS A 10 -1.99 -18.82 10.33
CA LYS A 10 -2.05 -17.75 11.32
C LYS A 10 -2.78 -16.54 10.71
N LYS A 11 -3.70 -15.95 11.47
CA LYS A 11 -4.40 -14.71 11.13
C LYS A 11 -3.56 -13.50 11.51
N LEU A 12 -3.98 -12.30 11.10
CA LEU A 12 -3.27 -11.07 11.47
C LEU A 12 -3.10 -10.94 13.00
N TYR A 13 -4.13 -11.35 13.77
CA TYR A 13 -4.07 -11.36 15.24
C TYR A 13 -2.91 -12.21 15.78
N ASP A 14 -2.77 -13.44 15.28
CA ASP A 14 -1.76 -14.39 15.77
C ASP A 14 -0.35 -13.86 15.45
N LEU A 15 -0.14 -13.41 14.22
CA LEU A 15 1.14 -12.88 13.73
C LEU A 15 1.57 -11.60 14.48
N LEU A 16 0.62 -10.72 14.82
CA LEU A 16 0.92 -9.55 15.64
C LEU A 16 1.26 -9.91 17.08
N LYS A 17 0.75 -11.03 17.62
CA LYS A 17 1.15 -11.54 18.96
C LYS A 17 2.49 -12.26 18.92
N ASP A 18 2.83 -12.98 17.86
CA ASP A 18 4.19 -13.50 17.65
C ASP A 18 5.22 -12.34 17.58
N LEU A 19 4.89 -11.27 16.84
CA LEU A 19 5.75 -10.08 16.73
C LEU A 19 5.87 -9.33 18.06
N GLU A 20 4.78 -9.13 18.80
CA GLU A 20 4.82 -8.51 20.13
C GLU A 20 5.71 -9.31 21.09
N LYS A 21 5.62 -10.65 21.05
CA LYS A 21 6.53 -11.54 21.79
C LYS A 21 7.99 -11.40 21.34
N GLN A 22 8.28 -11.37 20.03
CA GLN A 22 9.65 -11.19 19.53
C GLN A 22 10.24 -9.84 19.95
N VAL A 23 9.43 -8.78 20.00
CA VAL A 23 9.85 -7.41 20.37
C VAL A 23 10.07 -7.23 21.87
N TYR A 24 9.32 -7.92 22.74
CA TYR A 24 9.33 -7.67 24.19
C TYR A 24 9.78 -8.84 25.07
N GLU A 25 9.90 -10.06 24.54
CA GLU A 25 10.28 -11.27 25.28
C GLU A 25 11.53 -12.00 24.72
N SER A 26 12.24 -11.41 23.74
CA SER A 26 13.43 -12.02 23.14
C SER A 26 14.71 -11.20 23.36
N ASP A 27 15.85 -11.90 23.34
CA ASP A 27 17.20 -11.30 23.42
C ASP A 27 17.70 -10.74 22.06
N GLU A 28 16.83 -10.64 21.03
CA GLU A 28 17.24 -10.19 19.70
C GLU A 28 17.54 -8.68 19.67
N LEU A 29 18.76 -8.32 19.27
CA LEU A 29 19.22 -6.93 19.13
C LEU A 29 18.49 -6.21 17.99
N THR A 30 17.35 -5.60 18.32
CA THR A 30 16.62 -4.69 17.45
C THR A 30 17.19 -3.27 17.50
N HIS A 31 17.11 -2.54 16.39
CA HIS A 31 17.22 -1.09 16.45
C HIS A 31 15.92 -0.54 17.05
N SER A 32 16.00 0.30 18.09
CA SER A 32 14.86 0.69 18.96
C SER A 32 13.66 1.34 18.26
N MET A 33 13.77 1.66 16.97
CA MET A 33 12.69 2.19 16.13
C MET A 33 12.32 1.30 14.92
N SER A 34 13.13 0.30 14.54
CA SER A 34 12.96 -0.47 13.30
C SER A 34 12.85 -1.97 13.53
N LEU A 35 11.73 -2.56 13.10
CA LEU A 35 11.41 -3.98 13.21
C LEU A 35 11.61 -4.74 11.88
N GLU A 36 12.07 -4.08 10.82
CA GLU A 36 12.12 -4.60 9.43
C GLU A 36 12.98 -5.88 9.26
N ASN A 37 13.89 -6.12 10.21
CA ASN A 37 14.78 -7.29 10.24
C ASN A 37 14.19 -8.49 10.99
N LEU A 38 13.09 -8.31 11.75
CA LEU A 38 12.47 -9.39 12.51
C LEU A 38 11.69 -10.34 11.61
N SER A 39 11.82 -11.65 11.86
CA SER A 39 11.06 -12.69 11.15
C SER A 39 9.55 -12.48 11.27
N CYS A 40 9.01 -12.19 12.46
CA CYS A 40 7.57 -11.99 12.63
C CYS A 40 7.06 -10.69 11.95
N HIS A 41 7.90 -9.68 11.75
CA HIS A 41 7.53 -8.50 10.94
C HIS A 41 7.42 -8.88 9.46
N GLN A 42 8.37 -9.67 8.98
CA GLN A 42 8.37 -10.20 7.62
C GLN A 42 7.20 -11.16 7.37
N ASP A 43 6.81 -11.98 8.36
CA ASP A 43 5.61 -12.83 8.30
C ASP A 43 4.32 -12.01 8.20
N VAL A 44 4.16 -10.91 8.98
CA VAL A 44 3.02 -10.00 8.83
C VAL A 44 3.02 -9.35 7.44
N CYS A 45 4.17 -8.86 6.95
CA CYS A 45 4.26 -8.32 5.60
C CYS A 45 3.94 -9.37 4.52
N GLN A 46 4.35 -10.62 4.67
CA GLN A 46 3.97 -11.70 3.76
C GLN A 46 2.46 -11.96 3.84
N TYR A 47 1.85 -11.98 5.02
CA TYR A 47 0.41 -12.16 5.19
C TYR A 47 -0.40 -11.09 4.45
N LEU A 48 -0.04 -9.82 4.65
CA LEU A 48 -0.65 -8.69 3.95
C LEU A 48 -0.43 -8.79 2.43
N SER A 49 0.70 -9.33 1.97
CA SER A 49 0.92 -9.55 0.54
C SER A 49 0.10 -10.72 -0.02
N GLU A 50 0.00 -11.84 0.69
CA GLU A 50 -0.87 -12.96 0.27
C GLU A 50 -2.34 -12.55 0.17
N LYS A 51 -2.80 -11.65 1.07
CA LYS A 51 -4.10 -10.99 0.96
C LYS A 51 -4.16 -10.05 -0.25
N GLY A 52 -3.21 -9.14 -0.35
CA GLY A 52 -3.12 -8.14 -1.42
C GLY A 52 -3.07 -8.75 -2.83
N ARG A 53 -2.51 -9.95 -2.99
CA ARG A 53 -2.43 -10.70 -4.25
C ARG A 53 -3.65 -11.60 -4.53
N SER A 54 -4.64 -11.62 -3.62
CA SER A 54 -5.83 -12.49 -3.71
C SER A 54 -7.04 -11.79 -4.35
N HIS A 55 -7.11 -10.46 -4.28
CA HIS A 55 -8.19 -9.69 -4.90
C HIS A 55 -8.19 -9.89 -6.42
N GLN A 56 -9.37 -9.83 -7.04
CA GLN A 56 -9.53 -10.08 -8.48
C GLN A 56 -9.42 -8.81 -9.33
N HIS A 57 -9.71 -7.66 -8.72
CA HIS A 57 -9.82 -6.34 -9.33
C HIS A 57 -9.12 -5.29 -8.47
N TYR A 58 -8.48 -4.32 -9.11
CA TYR A 58 -7.69 -3.28 -8.47
C TYR A 58 -7.94 -1.95 -9.18
N ARG A 59 -8.74 -1.09 -8.56
CA ARG A 59 -9.17 0.17 -9.15
C ARG A 59 -8.26 1.31 -8.72
N TYR A 60 -7.72 1.98 -9.72
CA TYR A 60 -6.84 3.13 -9.58
C TYR A 60 -7.56 4.39 -10.08
N TYR A 61 -7.61 5.40 -9.23
CA TYR A 61 -8.28 6.67 -9.48
C TYR A 61 -7.25 7.76 -9.77
N SER A 62 -7.49 8.55 -10.82
CA SER A 62 -6.65 9.70 -11.15
C SER A 62 -7.35 10.60 -12.16
N SER A 63 -6.67 11.65 -12.63
CA SER A 63 -7.22 12.46 -13.71
C SER A 63 -7.24 11.67 -15.03
N ALA A 64 -8.15 12.01 -15.93
CA ALA A 64 -8.25 11.40 -17.25
C ALA A 64 -6.91 11.47 -18.01
N GLY A 65 -6.22 12.62 -17.94
CA GLY A 65 -4.88 12.79 -18.52
C GLY A 65 -3.78 11.92 -17.89
N ARG A 66 -3.96 11.43 -16.66
CA ARG A 66 -3.05 10.47 -16.02
C ARG A 66 -3.37 9.03 -16.44
N ILE A 67 -4.65 8.65 -16.49
CA ILE A 67 -5.06 7.31 -16.92
C ILE A 67 -4.80 7.09 -18.41
N LEU A 68 -4.98 8.11 -19.25
CA LEU A 68 -4.58 8.06 -20.67
C LEU A 68 -3.08 7.79 -20.85
N ARG A 69 -2.21 8.36 -19.99
CA ARG A 69 -0.76 8.04 -19.99
C ARG A 69 -0.46 6.62 -19.52
N VAL A 70 -1.14 6.14 -18.47
CA VAL A 70 -1.00 4.75 -18.01
C VAL A 70 -1.34 3.76 -19.13
N LEU A 71 -2.37 4.08 -19.93
CA LEU A 71 -2.76 3.30 -21.11
C LEU A 71 -1.78 3.43 -22.28
N SER A 72 -1.39 4.65 -22.68
CA SER A 72 -0.46 4.86 -23.82
C SER A 72 0.92 4.28 -23.56
N ASP A 73 1.42 4.45 -22.33
CA ASP A 73 2.78 4.10 -21.94
C ASP A 73 2.85 2.64 -21.45
N SER A 74 1.68 1.97 -21.32
CA SER A 74 1.50 0.64 -20.71
C SER A 74 2.23 0.51 -19.36
N SER A 75 2.11 1.54 -18.52
CA SER A 75 2.98 1.76 -17.36
C SER A 75 2.22 2.25 -16.13
N VAL A 76 2.34 1.53 -15.01
CA VAL A 76 1.83 1.97 -13.70
C VAL A 76 2.92 2.77 -12.99
N PHE A 77 2.59 4.00 -12.59
CA PHE A 77 3.55 4.94 -11.97
C PHE A 77 3.35 5.03 -10.45
N LEU A 78 4.38 4.64 -9.70
CA LEU A 78 4.40 4.77 -8.23
C LEU A 78 4.92 6.15 -7.78
N THR A 79 4.68 6.50 -6.52
CA THR A 79 5.09 7.78 -5.90
C THR A 79 5.66 7.55 -4.50
N ASP A 80 6.45 8.49 -3.97
CA ASP A 80 7.20 8.31 -2.73
C ASP A 80 6.52 8.84 -1.46
N GLY A 81 5.19 9.00 -1.49
CA GLY A 81 4.35 9.42 -0.36
C GLY A 81 4.29 10.93 -0.10
N LEU A 82 5.40 11.66 -0.33
CA LEU A 82 5.60 13.06 0.11
C LEU A 82 4.56 14.09 -0.34
N LYS A 83 3.74 13.78 -1.35
CA LYS A 83 2.72 14.67 -1.94
C LYS A 83 1.32 14.05 -1.92
N TRP A 84 1.08 13.04 -1.07
CA TRP A 84 -0.26 12.53 -0.79
C TRP A 84 -1.05 13.50 0.08
N ASN A 85 -2.38 13.53 -0.08
CA ASN A 85 -3.25 14.43 0.67
C ASN A 85 -3.37 14.03 2.14
N ASP A 86 -3.49 12.72 2.39
CA ASP A 86 -3.51 12.20 3.75
C ASP A 86 -2.13 12.43 4.41
N GLN A 87 -2.15 13.24 5.48
CA GLN A 87 -0.94 13.66 6.19
C GLN A 87 -0.40 12.56 7.12
N PHE A 88 -1.25 11.62 7.57
CA PHE A 88 -0.78 10.43 8.27
C PHE A 88 0.00 9.54 7.31
N ASP A 89 -0.58 9.22 6.15
CA ASP A 89 0.08 8.39 5.14
C ASP A 89 1.39 9.02 4.67
N SER A 90 1.37 10.30 4.27
CA SER A 90 2.55 11.03 3.81
C SER A 90 3.68 11.03 4.87
N GLY A 91 3.33 11.22 6.14
CA GLY A 91 4.27 11.20 7.27
C GLY A 91 4.73 9.80 7.72
N LYS A 92 4.09 8.72 7.27
CA LYS A 92 4.36 7.34 7.71
C LYS A 92 4.85 6.40 6.62
N PHE A 93 4.69 6.75 5.34
CA PHE A 93 5.08 5.89 4.22
C PHE A 93 6.59 5.75 4.03
N ASN A 94 7.38 6.74 4.44
CA ASN A 94 8.84 6.72 4.36
C ASN A 94 9.46 7.17 5.71
N PRO A 95 9.42 6.32 6.75
CA PRO A 95 9.89 6.69 8.08
C PRO A 95 11.43 6.75 8.15
N PRO A 96 12.02 7.68 8.94
CA PRO A 96 13.45 7.98 8.90
C PRO A 96 14.37 6.88 9.47
N TYR A 97 13.81 5.89 10.15
CA TYR A 97 14.55 4.73 10.69
C TYR A 97 14.63 3.55 9.70
N SER A 98 13.95 3.62 8.55
CA SER A 98 13.86 2.52 7.60
C SER A 98 15.11 2.41 6.72
N GLY A 99 15.54 1.19 6.45
CA GLY A 99 16.57 0.93 5.42
C GLY A 99 16.09 1.13 3.98
N TYR A 100 14.78 1.33 3.77
CA TYR A 100 14.13 1.28 2.46
C TYR A 100 13.45 2.61 2.09
N LYS A 101 13.86 3.20 0.97
CA LYS A 101 13.05 4.23 0.28
C LYS A 101 11.91 3.55 -0.47
N ARG A 102 10.68 3.73 0.01
CA ARG A 102 9.45 3.15 -0.57
C ARG A 102 8.86 4.04 -1.65
N PHE A 103 8.26 3.38 -2.64
CA PHE A 103 7.40 3.96 -3.67
C PHE A 103 6.13 3.12 -3.73
N GLY A 104 4.96 3.75 -3.88
CA GLY A 104 3.68 3.06 -3.89
C GLY A 104 2.57 3.88 -4.53
N THR A 105 1.40 3.27 -4.59
CA THR A 105 0.12 3.90 -4.96
C THR A 105 -1.00 3.13 -4.27
N CYS A 106 -2.11 3.80 -3.94
CA CYS A 106 -3.27 3.15 -3.34
C CYS A 106 -4.24 2.71 -4.46
N MET A 107 -4.86 1.54 -4.28
CA MET A 107 -5.90 1.00 -5.15
C MET A 107 -7.00 0.38 -4.29
N SER A 108 -8.24 0.39 -4.78
CA SER A 108 -9.37 -0.29 -4.12
C SER A 108 -9.68 -1.63 -4.77
N TYR A 109 -10.19 -2.59 -4.00
CA TYR A 109 -10.69 -3.88 -4.50
C TYR A 109 -12.19 -4.09 -4.27
N SER A 110 -12.92 -3.06 -3.79
CA SER A 110 -14.31 -3.20 -3.34
C SER A 110 -15.24 -3.76 -4.43
N LYS A 111 -16.33 -4.42 -4.02
CA LYS A 111 -17.42 -4.85 -4.92
C LYS A 111 -18.54 -3.81 -5.05
N SER A 112 -18.50 -2.75 -4.26
CA SER A 112 -19.49 -1.66 -4.23
C SER A 112 -18.79 -0.34 -3.90
N GLU A 113 -18.84 0.60 -4.84
CA GLU A 113 -18.14 1.89 -4.74
C GLU A 113 -19.02 3.03 -5.25
N SER A 114 -18.97 4.16 -4.56
CA SER A 114 -19.61 5.39 -5.06
C SER A 114 -18.70 6.05 -6.10
N ILE A 115 -18.81 5.62 -7.36
CA ILE A 115 -18.11 6.24 -8.50
C ILE A 115 -18.35 7.77 -8.53
N ALA A 116 -19.52 8.23 -8.08
CA ALA A 116 -19.87 9.64 -7.98
C ALA A 116 -18.95 10.44 -7.03
N MET A 117 -18.49 9.86 -5.91
CA MET A 117 -17.53 10.54 -5.03
C MET A 117 -16.15 10.63 -5.69
N TRP A 118 -15.70 9.53 -6.30
CA TRP A 118 -14.41 9.48 -6.98
C TRP A 118 -14.31 10.45 -8.17
N MET A 119 -15.40 10.75 -8.87
CA MET A 119 -15.43 11.80 -9.90
C MET A 119 -15.20 13.22 -9.34
N LEU A 120 -15.50 13.46 -8.06
CA LEU A 120 -15.23 14.74 -7.37
C LEU A 120 -13.77 14.85 -6.88
N TYR A 121 -13.11 13.72 -6.58
CA TYR A 121 -11.74 13.71 -6.06
C TYR A 121 -10.66 13.35 -7.10
N GLY A 122 -11.04 12.73 -8.23
CA GLY A 122 -10.09 12.20 -9.20
C GLY A 122 -9.30 13.27 -9.97
N GLY A 123 -9.74 14.52 -9.97
CA GLY A 123 -9.16 15.56 -10.81
C GLY A 123 -9.63 16.97 -10.45
N LYS A 124 -9.37 17.92 -11.35
CA LYS A 124 -9.91 19.28 -11.28
C LYS A 124 -11.05 19.42 -12.26
N ASP A 125 -11.99 20.31 -11.94
CA ASP A 125 -13.01 20.77 -12.89
C ASP A 125 -13.87 19.62 -13.49
N GLY A 126 -13.91 18.47 -12.79
CA GLY A 126 -14.59 17.24 -13.20
C GLY A 126 -13.75 16.21 -13.98
N ASP A 127 -12.44 16.41 -14.19
CA ASP A 127 -11.58 15.54 -15.02
C ASP A 127 -11.15 14.20 -14.39
N GLY A 128 -11.87 13.73 -13.36
CA GLY A 128 -11.63 12.44 -12.72
C GLY A 128 -11.90 11.24 -13.63
N ALA A 129 -11.13 10.18 -13.46
CA ALA A 129 -11.30 8.91 -14.14
C ALA A 129 -10.85 7.73 -13.25
N MET A 130 -11.23 6.52 -13.67
CA MET A 130 -10.89 5.26 -13.00
C MET A 130 -10.41 4.24 -14.04
N ILE A 131 -9.41 3.44 -13.69
CA ILE A 131 -9.03 2.22 -14.41
C ILE A 131 -9.13 1.03 -13.45
N ASP A 132 -9.77 -0.05 -13.89
CA ASP A 132 -9.87 -1.32 -13.17
C ASP A 132 -8.87 -2.31 -13.78
N PHE A 133 -7.82 -2.65 -13.04
CA PHE A 133 -6.88 -3.68 -13.44
C PHE A 133 -7.33 -5.05 -12.96
N SER A 134 -7.29 -6.06 -13.83
CA SER A 134 -7.36 -7.44 -13.38
C SER A 134 -6.13 -7.79 -12.54
N ARG A 135 -6.33 -8.75 -11.63
CA ARG A 135 -5.27 -9.40 -10.86
C ARG A 135 -4.11 -9.86 -11.73
N GLU A 136 -4.40 -10.52 -12.84
CA GLU A 136 -3.39 -11.05 -13.76
C GLU A 136 -2.56 -9.92 -14.37
N THR A 137 -3.18 -8.80 -14.73
CA THR A 137 -2.48 -7.62 -15.27
C THR A 137 -1.47 -7.04 -14.28
N LEU A 138 -1.83 -6.88 -12.99
CA LEU A 138 -0.90 -6.37 -12.00
C LEU A 138 0.16 -7.40 -11.60
N LEU A 139 -0.20 -8.68 -11.46
CA LEU A 139 0.77 -9.74 -11.16
C LEU A 139 1.80 -9.92 -12.29
N ASP A 140 1.46 -9.64 -13.55
CA ASP A 140 2.43 -9.60 -14.65
C ASP A 140 3.22 -8.30 -14.73
N ALA A 141 2.66 -7.15 -14.32
CA ALA A 141 3.42 -5.91 -14.16
C ALA A 141 4.50 -6.03 -13.07
N LEU A 142 4.22 -6.73 -11.96
CA LEU A 142 5.20 -7.06 -10.92
C LEU A 142 6.34 -7.97 -11.40
N ARG A 143 6.10 -8.78 -12.44
CA ARG A 143 7.08 -9.72 -13.03
C ARG A 143 8.00 -9.07 -14.09
N ALA A 144 7.93 -7.76 -14.28
CA ALA A 144 8.78 -7.09 -15.26
C ALA A 144 10.28 -7.24 -14.90
N PRO A 145 11.18 -7.37 -15.90
CA PRO A 145 12.58 -7.70 -15.66
C PRO A 145 13.40 -6.51 -15.11
N GLN A 146 12.92 -5.29 -15.34
CA GLN A 146 13.59 -4.04 -14.98
C GLN A 146 12.58 -2.96 -14.58
N PHE A 147 13.07 -2.01 -13.81
CA PHE A 147 12.31 -0.94 -13.17
C PHE A 147 13.09 0.38 -13.25
N GLU A 148 12.62 1.27 -14.10
CA GLU A 148 13.04 2.66 -14.23
C GLU A 148 12.62 3.46 -12.99
N PHE A 149 13.47 4.39 -12.58
CA PHE A 149 13.22 5.43 -11.58
C PHE A 149 13.57 6.75 -12.27
N GLY A 150 12.72 7.77 -12.17
CA GLY A 150 12.81 8.97 -12.99
C GLY A 150 12.15 10.17 -12.35
N HIS A 151 11.80 11.20 -13.13
CA HIS A 151 10.96 12.32 -12.68
C HIS A 151 9.90 12.69 -13.73
N PHE A 152 8.85 13.43 -13.32
CA PHE A 152 7.97 14.09 -14.28
C PHE A 152 8.52 15.47 -14.63
N ASP A 153 8.65 15.76 -15.92
CA ASP A 153 9.14 17.03 -16.44
C ASP A 153 8.07 18.14 -16.36
N LYS A 154 8.39 19.32 -16.91
CA LYS A 154 7.47 20.47 -16.95
C LYS A 154 6.23 20.23 -17.83
N ASN A 155 6.30 19.26 -18.75
CA ASN A 155 5.21 18.83 -19.64
C ASN A 155 4.42 17.64 -19.07
N GLY A 156 4.75 17.19 -17.86
CA GLY A 156 4.14 16.04 -17.19
C GLY A 156 4.53 14.68 -17.78
N SER A 157 5.58 14.62 -18.61
CA SER A 157 6.11 13.40 -19.21
C SER A 157 7.20 12.77 -18.34
N PHE A 158 7.28 11.44 -18.33
CA PHE A 158 8.24 10.72 -17.50
C PHE A 158 9.63 10.71 -18.15
N VAL A 159 10.65 11.06 -17.36
CA VAL A 159 12.07 11.07 -17.73
C VAL A 159 12.78 10.09 -16.80
N ALA A 160 13.23 8.95 -17.31
CA ALA A 160 13.96 7.96 -16.53
C ALA A 160 15.39 8.45 -16.19
N ASP A 161 15.69 8.55 -14.91
CA ASP A 161 17.01 8.95 -14.38
C ASP A 161 17.92 7.73 -14.14
N LYS A 162 17.32 6.54 -13.91
CA LYS A 162 17.99 5.28 -13.61
C LYS A 162 17.11 4.09 -14.00
N SER A 163 17.70 2.92 -14.27
CA SER A 163 16.99 1.63 -14.29
C SER A 163 17.63 0.66 -13.30
N LEU A 164 16.82 -0.18 -12.67
CA LEU A 164 17.22 -1.27 -11.77
C LEU A 164 16.60 -2.58 -12.26
N ASP A 165 17.38 -3.65 -12.30
CA ASP A 165 16.88 -5.00 -12.57
C ASP A 165 16.02 -5.51 -11.41
N ALA A 166 15.10 -6.44 -11.68
CA ALA A 166 14.11 -6.91 -10.70
C ALA A 166 14.73 -7.46 -9.41
N ASN A 167 15.94 -8.04 -9.46
CA ASN A 167 16.66 -8.53 -8.28
C ASN A 167 17.16 -7.42 -7.33
N LYS A 168 17.03 -6.14 -7.70
CA LYS A 168 17.37 -4.96 -6.89
C LYS A 168 16.15 -4.24 -6.31
N VAL A 169 14.93 -4.73 -6.57
CA VAL A 169 13.67 -4.08 -6.19
C VAL A 169 12.70 -5.09 -5.57
N LYS A 170 12.36 -4.90 -4.28
CA LYS A 170 11.23 -5.60 -3.67
C LYS A 170 9.96 -4.83 -3.99
N ILE A 171 9.09 -5.41 -4.82
CA ILE A 171 7.75 -4.87 -5.13
C ILE A 171 6.72 -5.99 -5.07
N ASP A 172 5.57 -5.69 -4.46
CA ASP A 172 4.42 -6.60 -4.42
C ASP A 172 3.12 -5.82 -4.20
N LEU A 173 1.97 -6.51 -4.31
CA LEU A 173 0.69 -6.02 -3.81
C LEU A 173 0.57 -6.35 -2.32
N PHE A 174 -0.03 -5.45 -1.55
CA PHE A 174 -0.29 -5.58 -0.11
C PHE A 174 -1.71 -5.12 0.21
N ASP A 175 -2.43 -5.89 1.03
CA ASP A 175 -3.68 -5.45 1.67
C ASP A 175 -3.36 -4.55 2.87
N VAL A 176 -4.37 -3.83 3.35
CA VAL A 176 -4.22 -2.65 4.20
C VAL A 176 -4.92 -2.84 5.54
N VAL A 177 -4.20 -2.55 6.62
CA VAL A 177 -4.67 -2.72 8.00
C VAL A 177 -5.35 -1.46 8.50
N TYR A 178 -6.63 -1.55 8.86
CA TYR A 178 -7.37 -0.44 9.45
C TYR A 178 -7.05 -0.31 10.94
N PHE A 179 -6.80 0.92 11.39
CA PHE A 179 -6.47 1.22 12.79
C PHE A 179 -7.34 2.30 13.42
N LYS A 180 -7.54 2.15 14.73
CA LYS A 180 -7.96 3.21 15.65
C LYS A 180 -7.04 3.24 16.87
N LYS A 181 -7.06 4.34 17.62
CA LYS A 181 -6.46 4.34 18.96
C LYS A 181 -7.26 3.40 19.87
N ALA A 182 -6.59 2.67 20.75
CA ALA A 182 -7.24 1.82 21.75
C ALA A 182 -7.83 2.67 22.89
N ASP A 183 -8.94 2.21 23.47
CA ASP A 183 -9.57 2.84 24.63
C ASP A 183 -8.77 2.54 25.91
N GLY A 184 -8.07 3.54 26.46
CA GLY A 184 -7.30 3.39 27.70
C GLY A 184 -6.23 4.46 27.92
N GLN A 185 -5.47 4.31 29.00
CA GLN A 185 -4.30 5.15 29.30
C GLN A 185 -3.05 4.58 28.62
N GLY A 186 -2.74 5.04 27.41
CA GLY A 186 -1.51 4.68 26.70
C GLY A 186 -1.47 5.09 25.23
N GLU A 187 -0.36 4.76 24.57
CA GLU A 187 -0.19 4.81 23.12
C GLU A 187 -0.31 3.40 22.53
N GLN A 188 -1.51 2.84 22.61
CA GLN A 188 -1.88 1.57 21.99
C GLN A 188 -2.87 1.79 20.84
N PHE A 189 -2.82 0.90 19.86
CA PHE A 189 -3.61 0.96 18.63
C PHE A 189 -4.28 -0.38 18.38
N CYS A 190 -5.56 -0.36 18.02
CA CYS A 190 -6.29 -1.55 17.58
C CYS A 190 -6.14 -1.67 16.06
N LEU A 191 -5.45 -2.71 15.61
CA LEU A 191 -5.27 -3.07 14.20
C LEU A 191 -6.32 -4.09 13.76
N SER A 192 -6.77 -4.02 12.52
CA SER A 192 -7.80 -4.91 11.98
C SER A 192 -7.73 -5.06 10.46
N LEU A 193 -8.16 -6.23 9.96
CA LEU A 193 -8.53 -6.45 8.57
C LEU A 193 -10.03 -6.74 8.50
N PRO A 194 -10.71 -6.48 7.36
CA PRO A 194 -12.10 -6.87 7.16
C PRO A 194 -12.31 -8.36 7.47
N PHE A 195 -13.32 -8.65 8.29
CA PHE A 195 -13.70 -10.01 8.71
C PHE A 195 -12.67 -10.79 9.56
N GLU A 196 -11.65 -10.12 10.11
CA GLU A 196 -10.69 -10.70 11.06
C GLU A 196 -10.79 -10.11 12.48
N PRO A 197 -10.34 -10.84 13.53
CA PRO A 197 -10.27 -10.32 14.88
C PRO A 197 -9.36 -9.08 14.97
N GLN A 198 -9.77 -8.07 15.74
CA GLN A 198 -8.94 -6.90 16.00
C GLN A 198 -7.83 -7.24 17.01
N ALA A 199 -6.63 -6.69 16.80
CA ALA A 199 -5.46 -6.91 17.64
C ALA A 199 -4.95 -5.59 18.21
N THR A 200 -4.90 -5.47 19.53
CA THR A 200 -4.23 -4.33 20.20
C THR A 200 -2.72 -4.52 20.17
N VAL A 201 -2.00 -3.49 19.72
CA VAL A 201 -0.54 -3.44 19.64
C VAL A 201 0.03 -2.15 20.24
N SER A 202 1.32 -2.16 20.57
CA SER A 202 2.06 -0.97 20.99
C SER A 202 2.32 0.02 19.84
N LYS A 203 2.60 1.28 20.19
CA LYS A 203 3.02 2.30 19.22
C LYS A 203 4.24 1.91 18.38
N LEU A 204 5.22 1.18 18.92
CA LEU A 204 6.41 0.77 18.17
C LEU A 204 6.05 -0.18 17.01
N ILE A 205 5.18 -1.16 17.30
CA ILE A 205 4.67 -2.12 16.31
C ILE A 205 3.82 -1.38 15.27
N PHE A 206 2.91 -0.50 15.72
CA PHE A 206 2.07 0.32 14.85
C PHE A 206 2.88 1.22 13.90
N ASP A 207 3.87 1.95 14.42
CA ASP A 207 4.73 2.83 13.61
C ASP A 207 5.46 2.05 12.52
N ASN A 208 5.86 0.80 12.79
CA ASN A 208 6.52 -0.10 11.83
C ASN A 208 5.59 -0.75 10.79
N PHE A 209 4.28 -0.52 10.90
CA PHE A 209 3.29 -0.80 9.86
C PHE A 209 2.68 0.46 9.23
N GLY A 210 3.26 1.65 9.49
CA GLY A 210 2.89 2.92 8.86
C GLY A 210 2.64 2.86 7.34
N PRO A 211 3.51 2.23 6.53
CA PRO A 211 3.29 2.08 5.08
C PRO A 211 2.12 1.17 4.66
N PHE A 212 1.48 0.47 5.59
CA PHE A 212 0.44 -0.53 5.36
C PHE A 212 -0.85 -0.28 6.17
N THR A 213 -0.98 0.89 6.81
CA THR A 213 -2.08 1.19 7.75
C THR A 213 -2.93 2.38 7.31
N LYS A 214 -4.23 2.38 7.66
CA LYS A 214 -5.19 3.48 7.41
C LYS A 214 -6.11 3.71 8.60
N HIS A 215 -6.56 4.94 8.80
CA HIS A 215 -7.55 5.26 9.83
C HIS A 215 -8.89 4.55 9.58
N GLU A 216 -9.47 3.94 10.62
CA GLU A 216 -10.82 3.34 10.63
C GLU A 216 -11.94 4.40 10.54
N GLY A 217 -11.64 5.66 10.85
CA GLY A 217 -12.59 6.77 10.99
C GLY A 217 -12.82 7.64 9.73
N GLY A 218 -12.62 7.11 8.52
CA GLY A 218 -12.79 7.88 7.28
C GLY A 218 -14.24 8.22 6.90
N ALA A 219 -15.21 7.47 7.43
CA ALA A 219 -16.64 7.73 7.30
C ALA A 219 -17.30 7.55 8.68
N ASP A 220 -18.09 8.53 9.10
CA ASP A 220 -18.63 8.59 10.46
C ASP A 220 -19.77 7.57 10.68
N LYS A 221 -20.00 7.15 11.92
CA LYS A 221 -20.94 6.08 12.30
C LYS A 221 -22.41 6.56 12.23
N LYS A 222 -22.93 6.82 11.03
CA LYS A 222 -24.36 7.07 10.76
C LYS A 222 -24.71 7.00 9.25
N LEU A 223 -24.93 5.78 8.76
CA LEU A 223 -25.92 5.40 7.75
C LEU A 223 -25.91 3.87 7.58
N ASP A 224 -27.06 3.28 7.26
CA ASP A 224 -27.25 1.84 7.36
C ASP A 224 -26.55 1.04 6.26
N THR A 225 -25.97 -0.11 6.64
CA THR A 225 -25.12 -0.99 5.82
C THR A 225 -23.73 -0.41 5.52
N PRO A 226 -22.64 -0.90 6.18
CA PRO A 226 -21.30 -0.36 5.97
C PRO A 226 -20.72 -0.75 4.60
N VAL A 227 -20.83 0.16 3.63
CA VAL A 227 -20.05 0.13 2.38
C VAL A 227 -18.63 0.61 2.67
N SER A 228 -17.85 -0.21 3.38
CA SER A 228 -16.50 0.14 3.83
C SER A 228 -15.46 -0.09 2.73
N GLY A 229 -15.02 0.99 2.06
CA GLY A 229 -14.00 0.93 1.00
C GLY A 229 -13.72 2.28 0.35
N LEU A 230 -13.80 3.37 1.12
CA LEU A 230 -13.83 4.77 0.66
C LEU A 230 -13.16 5.66 1.74
N GLU A 231 -12.31 6.66 1.48
CA GLU A 231 -11.69 7.09 0.20
C GLU A 231 -10.13 7.11 0.27
N SER A 232 -9.31 8.17 0.18
CA SER A 232 -9.53 9.62 -0.02
C SER A 232 -8.37 10.31 -0.76
N ALA A 233 -8.72 10.93 -1.89
CA ALA A 233 -8.10 12.08 -2.59
C ALA A 233 -6.58 12.17 -2.89
N CYS A 234 -6.28 12.65 -4.11
CA CYS A 234 -4.95 13.09 -4.56
C CYS A 234 -5.06 14.45 -5.27
N THR A 235 -4.78 15.57 -4.60
CA THR A 235 -5.07 16.93 -5.13
C THR A 235 -4.09 18.06 -4.76
N ARG A 236 -2.77 17.93 -5.06
CA ARG A 236 -2.05 19.02 -5.78
C ARG A 236 -0.72 18.60 -6.42
N TRP A 237 -0.35 19.34 -7.47
CA TRP A 237 0.74 19.00 -8.39
C TRP A 237 1.69 20.18 -8.62
N ARG A 238 3.01 19.93 -8.52
CA ARG A 238 4.12 20.60 -9.23
C ARG A 238 5.44 19.82 -9.01
N PRO A 239 6.48 20.01 -9.84
CA PRO A 239 7.46 18.97 -10.18
C PRO A 239 8.50 18.67 -9.07
N GLY A 240 9.38 17.71 -9.32
CA GLY A 240 10.49 17.36 -8.44
C GLY A 240 10.11 16.42 -7.30
N SER A 241 9.91 15.14 -7.61
CA SER A 241 10.19 13.95 -6.79
C SER A 241 9.87 12.71 -7.65
N SER A 242 10.57 11.60 -7.42
CA SER A 242 10.78 10.60 -8.48
C SER A 242 9.70 9.51 -8.60
N PRO A 243 9.02 9.35 -9.76
CA PRO A 243 8.21 8.18 -10.08
C PRO A 243 9.05 7.00 -10.61
N TRP A 244 8.33 5.92 -10.91
CA TRP A 244 8.86 4.61 -11.26
C TRP A 244 8.09 4.02 -12.45
N ARG A 245 8.74 3.19 -13.29
CA ARG A 245 8.13 2.57 -14.48
C ARG A 245 8.83 1.25 -14.87
N PRO A 246 8.16 0.17 -15.25
CA PRO A 246 8.85 -1.04 -15.72
C PRO A 246 9.49 -0.89 -17.12
N SER A 247 10.72 -1.40 -17.28
CA SER A 247 11.43 -1.46 -18.57
C SER A 247 11.23 -2.82 -19.26
N ARG A 248 10.90 -2.76 -20.55
CA ARG A 248 11.07 -3.85 -21.53
C ARG A 248 11.60 -3.28 -22.85
N ARG A 249 12.89 -3.47 -23.14
CA ARG A 249 13.46 -3.44 -24.51
C ARG A 249 14.58 -4.48 -24.65
N GLY A 250 14.80 -4.92 -25.88
CA GLY A 250 15.47 -6.18 -26.23
C GLY A 250 14.68 -6.88 -27.35
N SER A 251 14.41 -6.24 -28.49
CA SER A 251 15.36 -5.85 -29.55
C SER A 251 15.62 -6.97 -30.56
N ALA A 252 14.71 -7.05 -31.54
CA ALA A 252 14.93 -7.49 -32.92
C ALA A 252 13.95 -6.70 -33.79
#